data_AF-A0A819EJB1-F1
#
_entry.id   AF-A0A819EJB1-F1
#
_cell.length_a   1.000
_cell.length_b   1.000
_cell.length_c   1.000
_cell.angle_alpha   90.00
_cell.angle_beta   90.00
_cell.angle_gamma   90.00
#
_symmetry.space_group_name_H-M   'P 1'
#
loop_
_entity.id
_entity.type
_entity.pdbx_description
1 polymer ?
#
loop_
_entity_poly.entity_id
_entity_poly.type
_entity_poly.pdbx_seq_one_letter_code
_entity_poly.pdbx_strand_id
1 'polypeptide(L)'
;MISFRSNDKLNLALFTFIRQTCPSLRHLRFKWDCKLSDDLIQNTQLTLPTVTELYLGDVTSINFPTLNRILTLTSNLKHLTARRSHITVINTVNNNDNILGRIPKVTIVEYNSQMNNI
;
A
#
# COMPACT_ATOMS: atom_id res chain seq x y z
N MET A 1 9.98 -5.47 8.67
CA MET A 1 9.00 -4.45 8.21
C MET A 1 9.76 -3.39 7.45
N ILE A 2 9.25 -2.93 6.29
CA ILE A 2 9.79 -1.75 5.58
C ILE A 2 8.77 -0.62 5.68
N SER A 3 9.25 0.59 5.98
CA SER A 3 8.44 1.81 6.04
C SER A 3 8.93 2.83 5.02
N PHE A 4 8.06 3.30 4.15
CA PHE A 4 8.35 4.36 3.21
C PHE A 4 7.95 5.71 3.79
N ARG A 5 8.93 6.61 3.85
CA ARG A 5 8.79 8.04 4.12
C ARG A 5 9.39 8.75 2.93
N SER A 6 8.58 9.02 1.91
CA SER A 6 9.05 9.67 0.68
C SER A 6 8.12 10.81 0.33
N ASN A 7 8.70 11.97 0.02
CA ASN A 7 8.01 13.03 -0.71
C ASN A 7 8.12 12.84 -2.24
N ASP A 8 8.98 11.91 -2.66
CA ASP A 8 9.25 11.57 -4.06
C ASP A 8 8.51 10.30 -4.52
N LYS A 9 8.44 10.11 -5.84
CA LYS A 9 7.82 8.94 -6.46
C LYS A 9 8.61 7.66 -6.17
N LEU A 10 7.95 6.65 -5.60
CA LEU A 10 8.51 5.31 -5.42
C LEU A 10 8.46 4.55 -6.74
N ASN A 11 9.60 4.01 -7.18
CA ASN A 11 9.75 3.47 -8.53
C ASN A 11 9.89 1.95 -8.61
N LEU A 12 9.81 1.41 -9.83
CA LEU A 12 9.88 -0.02 -10.09
C LEU A 12 11.20 -0.64 -9.63
N ALA A 13 12.31 0.08 -9.81
CA ALA A 13 13.64 -0.40 -9.41
C ALA A 13 13.72 -0.65 -7.89
N LEU A 14 13.19 0.27 -7.09
CA LEU A 14 13.13 0.12 -5.63
C LEU A 14 12.38 -1.15 -5.21
N PHE A 15 11.17 -1.37 -5.75
CA PHE A 15 10.39 -2.54 -5.37
C PHE A 15 10.96 -3.85 -5.95
N THR A 16 11.64 -3.80 -7.10
CA THR A 16 12.40 -4.94 -7.63
C THR A 16 13.54 -5.32 -6.70
N PHE A 17 14.30 -4.33 -6.24
CA PHE A 17 15.37 -4.51 -5.26
C PHE A 17 14.84 -5.09 -3.95
N ILE A 18 13.73 -4.56 -3.42
CA ILE A 18 13.11 -5.10 -2.20
C ILE A 18 12.72 -6.56 -2.38
N ARG A 19 12.11 -6.94 -3.51
CA ARG A 19 11.73 -8.33 -3.79
C ARG A 19 12.94 -9.27 -3.74
N GLN A 20 14.06 -8.86 -4.30
CA GLN A 20 15.28 -9.67 -4.40
C GLN A 20 16.03 -9.77 -3.07
N THR A 21 16.05 -8.69 -2.29
CA THR A 21 16.87 -8.58 -1.06
C THR A 21 16.11 -8.91 0.21
N CYS A 22 14.77 -8.81 0.19
CA CYS A 22 13.93 -9.00 1.37
C CYS A 22 12.92 -10.15 1.16
N PRO A 23 13.37 -11.40 0.94
CA PRO A 23 12.46 -12.52 0.63
C PRO A 23 11.50 -12.84 1.77
N SER A 24 11.80 -12.44 3.01
CA SER A 24 10.96 -12.67 4.19
C SER A 24 10.11 -11.45 4.59
N LEU A 25 10.01 -10.41 3.75
CA LEU A 25 9.28 -9.20 4.08
C LEU A 25 7.77 -9.46 4.25
N ARG A 26 7.26 -9.31 5.47
CA ARG A 26 5.83 -9.51 5.78
C ARG A 26 5.00 -8.23 5.86
N HIS A 27 5.62 -7.11 6.23
CA HIS A 27 4.92 -5.86 6.55
C HIS A 27 5.47 -4.70 5.73
N LEU A 28 4.57 -3.99 5.05
CA LEU A 28 4.82 -2.73 4.37
C LEU A 28 4.01 -1.60 5.02
N ARG A 29 4.67 -0.48 5.27
CA ARG A 29 4.03 0.73 5.81
C ARG A 29 4.36 1.94 4.95
N PHE A 30 3.36 2.75 4.67
CA PHE A 30 3.50 4.03 3.98
C PHE A 30 3.14 5.13 4.98
N LYS A 31 4.12 6.00 5.28
CA LYS A 31 4.02 6.95 6.40
C LYS A 31 3.48 8.35 6.01
N TRP A 32 3.47 8.70 4.73
CA TRP A 32 2.98 9.98 4.16
C TRP A 32 2.31 9.74 2.80
N ASP A 33 1.97 10.81 2.06
CA ASP A 33 1.57 10.71 0.65
C ASP A 33 2.61 9.92 -0.16
N CYS A 34 2.24 8.69 -0.52
CA CYS A 34 3.11 7.82 -1.28
C CYS A 34 2.66 7.83 -2.73
N LYS A 35 3.40 8.56 -3.55
CA LYS A 35 3.19 8.60 -4.99
C LYS A 35 4.00 7.46 -5.60
N LEU A 36 3.34 6.59 -6.36
CA LEU A 36 4.06 5.64 -7.19
C LEU A 36 4.44 6.32 -8.50
N SER A 37 5.57 5.92 -9.08
CA SER A 37 5.92 6.32 -10.43
C SER A 37 5.07 5.60 -11.48
N ASP A 38 4.99 6.17 -12.67
CA ASP A 38 4.10 5.69 -13.73
C ASP A 38 4.51 4.31 -14.24
N ASP A 39 5.83 4.03 -14.32
CA ASP A 39 6.38 2.71 -14.63
C ASP A 39 5.95 1.65 -13.60
N LEU A 40 5.91 2.01 -12.33
CA LEU A 40 5.45 1.09 -11.30
C LEU A 40 3.93 0.88 -11.36
N ILE A 41 3.15 1.93 -11.63
CA ILE A 41 1.69 1.83 -11.80
C ILE A 41 1.34 0.91 -12.98
N GLN A 42 2.08 1.01 -14.09
CA GLN A 42 1.82 0.22 -15.30
C GLN A 42 2.35 -1.21 -15.23
N ASN A 43 3.42 -1.48 -14.46
CA ASN A 43 4.00 -2.81 -14.37
C ASN A 43 3.17 -3.70 -13.45
N THR A 44 2.33 -4.60 -13.98
CA THR A 44 1.51 -5.52 -13.19
C THR A 44 2.21 -6.83 -12.80
N GLN A 45 3.36 -7.12 -13.40
CA GLN A 45 4.09 -8.38 -13.20
C GLN A 45 4.87 -8.41 -11.88
N LEU A 46 5.32 -7.24 -11.39
CA LEU A 46 6.01 -7.18 -10.12
C LEU A 46 5.02 -7.40 -8.96
N THR A 47 5.30 -8.41 -8.15
CA THR A 47 4.59 -8.72 -6.90
C THR A 47 5.58 -8.90 -5.75
N LEU A 48 5.08 -8.68 -4.53
CA LEU A 48 5.71 -8.94 -3.26
C LEU A 48 4.85 -9.98 -2.51
N PRO A 49 4.89 -11.25 -2.93
CA PRO A 49 3.98 -12.29 -2.43
C PRO A 49 4.19 -12.64 -0.96
N THR A 50 5.29 -12.20 -0.37
CA THR A 50 5.60 -12.44 1.05
C THR A 50 4.95 -11.42 1.96
N VAL A 51 4.54 -10.27 1.44
CA VAL A 51 3.87 -9.20 2.20
C VAL A 51 2.44 -9.61 2.50
N THR A 52 2.15 -9.76 3.79
CA THR A 52 0.84 -10.13 4.31
C THR A 52 0.14 -8.99 5.03
N GLU A 53 0.87 -7.90 5.34
CA GLU A 53 0.32 -6.74 6.04
C GLU A 53 0.74 -5.44 5.36
N LEU A 54 -0.25 -4.57 5.16
CA LEU A 54 -0.11 -3.27 4.52
C LEU A 54 -0.75 -2.21 5.40
N TYR A 55 0.04 -1.21 5.76
CA TYR A 55 -0.40 -0.08 6.57
C TYR A 55 -0.36 1.22 5.76
N LEU A 56 -1.53 1.80 5.55
CA LEU A 56 -1.80 3.09 4.90
C LEU A 56 -2.48 4.09 5.87
N GLY A 57 -2.45 3.83 7.18
CA GLY A 57 -3.13 4.66 8.18
C GLY A 57 -2.56 6.08 8.32
N ASP A 58 -1.27 6.26 8.00
CA ASP A 58 -0.60 7.56 8.06
C ASP A 58 -0.63 8.30 6.70
N VAL A 59 -1.10 7.64 5.64
CA VAL A 59 -1.20 8.25 4.30
C VAL A 59 -2.34 9.28 4.32
N THR A 60 -2.06 10.50 3.88
CA THR A 60 -3.02 11.61 3.90
C THR A 60 -3.97 11.58 2.71
N SER A 61 -3.46 11.24 1.53
CA SER A 61 -4.20 11.13 0.29
C SER A 61 -3.72 9.93 -0.52
N ILE A 62 -4.65 9.21 -1.13
CA ILE A 62 -4.34 8.12 -2.06
C ILE A 62 -5.37 8.10 -3.18
N ASN A 63 -4.91 7.98 -4.42
CA ASN A 63 -5.77 7.88 -5.58
C ASN A 63 -5.96 6.41 -6.01
N PHE A 64 -6.95 6.18 -6.87
CA PHE A 64 -7.31 4.85 -7.34
C PHE A 64 -6.14 4.09 -8.00
N PRO A 65 -5.39 4.66 -8.98
CA PRO A 65 -4.29 3.93 -9.62
C PRO A 65 -3.20 3.50 -8.62
N THR A 66 -2.87 4.37 -7.67
CA THR A 66 -1.88 4.07 -6.63
C THR A 66 -2.35 2.94 -5.72
N LEU A 67 -3.57 3.05 -5.18
CA LEU A 67 -4.10 2.02 -4.30
C LEU A 67 -4.22 0.67 -5.03
N ASN A 68 -4.77 0.68 -6.25
CA ASN A 68 -4.93 -0.54 -7.04
C ASN A 68 -3.58 -1.22 -7.28
N ARG A 69 -2.56 -0.42 -7.65
CA ARG A 69 -1.23 -0.96 -7.89
C ARG A 69 -0.60 -1.53 -6.63
N ILE A 70 -0.67 -0.84 -5.49
CA ILE A 70 -0.14 -1.32 -4.20
C ILE A 70 -0.80 -2.65 -3.83
N LEU A 71 -2.13 -2.74 -3.96
CA LEU A 71 -2.84 -3.98 -3.62
C LEU A 71 -2.51 -5.12 -4.59
N THR A 72 -2.26 -4.82 -5.87
CA THR A 72 -1.77 -5.80 -6.86
C THR A 72 -0.34 -6.23 -6.57
N LEU A 73 0.50 -5.31 -6.11
CA LEU A 73 1.89 -5.58 -5.69
C LEU A 73 1.88 -6.55 -4.51
N THR A 74 1.00 -6.35 -3.52
CA THR A 74 0.89 -7.23 -2.35
C THR A 74 -0.16 -8.33 -2.56
N SER A 75 0.11 -9.28 -3.46
CA SER A 75 -0.89 -10.27 -3.91
C SER A 75 -1.46 -11.18 -2.80
N ASN A 76 -0.69 -11.43 -1.74
CA ASN A 76 -1.06 -12.31 -0.62
C ASN A 76 -1.43 -11.54 0.65
N LEU A 77 -1.92 -10.32 0.48
CA LEU A 77 -2.24 -9.42 1.58
C LEU A 77 -3.36 -10.02 2.44
N LYS A 78 -3.10 -10.15 3.74
CA LYS A 78 -4.06 -10.67 4.74
C LYS A 78 -4.75 -9.55 5.51
N HIS A 79 -4.02 -8.45 5.74
CA HIS A 79 -4.50 -7.33 6.50
C HIS A 79 -4.14 -6.00 5.84
N LEU A 80 -5.17 -5.20 5.54
CA LEU A 80 -5.05 -3.80 5.14
C LEU A 80 -5.47 -2.90 6.31
N THR A 81 -4.60 -1.98 6.71
CA THR A 81 -4.99 -0.86 7.57
C THR A 81 -5.00 0.42 6.76
N ALA A 82 -6.11 1.16 6.76
CA ALA A 82 -6.24 2.39 5.97
C ALA A 82 -6.98 3.48 6.74
N ARG A 83 -6.68 4.74 6.41
CA ARG A 83 -7.39 5.89 6.97
C ARG A 83 -8.85 5.93 6.52
N ARG A 84 -9.76 6.40 7.38
CA ARG A 84 -11.19 6.56 7.08
C ARG A 84 -11.47 7.38 5.80
N SER A 85 -10.66 8.39 5.53
CA SER A 85 -10.75 9.21 4.31
C SER A 85 -10.52 8.41 3.02
N HIS A 86 -9.95 7.21 3.09
CA HIS A 86 -9.69 6.35 1.93
C HIS A 86 -10.84 5.38 1.62
N ILE A 87 -11.92 5.35 2.39
CA ILE A 87 -13.02 4.38 2.19
C ILE A 87 -13.58 4.44 0.76
N THR A 88 -13.80 5.65 0.21
CA THR A 88 -14.36 5.80 -1.13
C THR A 88 -13.46 5.14 -2.19
N VAL A 89 -12.15 5.43 -2.17
CA VAL A 89 -11.21 4.86 -3.13
C VAL A 89 -11.02 3.35 -2.92
N ILE A 90 -11.06 2.87 -1.68
CA ILE A 90 -11.03 1.44 -1.33
C ILE A 90 -12.25 0.72 -1.95
N ASN A 91 -13.45 1.29 -1.78
CA ASN A 91 -14.68 0.73 -2.37
C ASN A 91 -14.63 0.75 -3.90
N THR A 92 -14.06 1.80 -4.51
CA THR A 92 -13.85 1.84 -5.96
C THR A 92 -12.94 0.69 -6.42
N VAL A 93 -11.81 0.44 -5.75
CA VAL A 93 -10.93 -0.69 -6.10
C VAL A 93 -11.65 -2.03 -5.93
N ASN A 94 -12.45 -2.17 -4.86
CA ASN A 94 -13.21 -3.40 -4.66
C ASN A 94 -14.19 -3.69 -5.80
N ASN A 95 -14.91 -2.67 -6.27
CA ASN A 95 -15.93 -2.85 -7.30
C ASN A 95 -15.35 -3.12 -8.69
N ASN A 96 -14.13 -2.67 -8.98
CA ASN A 96 -13.50 -2.88 -10.29
C ASN A 96 -12.77 -4.23 -10.37
N ASP A 97 -11.98 -4.57 -9.34
CA ASP A 97 -11.05 -5.70 -9.43
C ASP A 97 -11.32 -6.80 -8.38
N ASN A 98 -12.33 -6.64 -7.52
CA ASN A 98 -12.67 -7.53 -6.38
C ASN A 98 -11.46 -7.89 -5.49
N ILE A 99 -10.45 -7.01 -5.45
CA ILE A 99 -9.18 -7.26 -4.74
C ILE A 99 -9.38 -7.31 -3.23
N LEU A 100 -10.40 -6.66 -2.66
CA LEU A 100 -10.64 -6.77 -1.22
C LEU A 100 -11.26 -8.11 -0.84
N GLY A 101 -11.93 -8.80 -1.76
CA GLY A 101 -12.46 -10.15 -1.52
C GLY A 101 -11.39 -11.17 -1.12
N ARG A 102 -10.12 -10.92 -1.47
CA ARG A 102 -8.96 -11.73 -1.05
C ARG A 102 -8.23 -11.23 0.20
N ILE A 103 -8.68 -10.13 0.83
CA ILE A 103 -8.06 -9.54 2.02
C ILE A 103 -8.96 -9.84 3.24
N PRO A 104 -8.65 -10.88 4.03
CA PRO A 104 -9.43 -11.29 5.20
C PRO A 104 -9.77 -10.18 6.20
N LYS A 105 -8.90 -9.18 6.34
CA LYS A 105 -9.07 -8.13 7.35
C LYS A 105 -8.79 -6.75 6.77
N VAL A 106 -9.76 -5.84 6.92
CA VAL A 106 -9.57 -4.41 6.66
C VAL A 106 -9.84 -3.64 7.95
N THR A 107 -8.86 -2.86 8.40
CA THR A 107 -8.97 -1.99 9.57
C THR A 107 -8.99 -0.55 9.12
N ILE A 108 -10.01 0.18 9.56
CA ILE A 108 -10.12 1.61 9.32
C ILE A 108 -9.62 2.35 10.56
N VAL A 109 -8.72 3.33 10.36
CA VAL A 109 -8.20 4.19 11.43
C VAL A 109 -8.56 5.65 11.19
N GLU A 110 -8.70 6.40 12.28
CA GLU A 110 -8.79 7.86 12.23
C GLU A 110 -7.40 8.47 12.39
N TYR A 111 -7.14 9.58 11.70
CA TYR A 111 -5.87 10.27 11.81
C TYR A 111 -5.86 11.11 13.07
N ASN A 112 -5.12 10.65 14.07
CA ASN A 112 -4.88 11.42 15.27
C ASN A 112 -3.62 12.27 15.07
N SER A 113 -3.81 13.57 14.85
CA SER A 113 -2.75 14.57 14.68
C SER A 113 -1.82 14.72 15.90
N GLN A 114 -2.12 14.06 17.03
CA GLN A 114 -1.40 14.22 18.29
C GLN A 114 -0.14 13.35 18.45
N MET A 115 0.21 12.48 17.50
CA MET A 115 1.35 11.54 17.64
C MET A 115 2.59 11.85 16.77
N ASN A 116 2.66 13.01 16.11
CA ASN A 116 3.82 13.39 15.30
C ASN A 116 4.87 14.25 16.04
N ASN A 117 4.77 14.38 17.37
CA ASN A 117 5.69 15.17 18.21
C ASN A 117 6.59 14.32 19.14
N ILE A 118 7.07 13.16 18.68
CA ILE A 118 8.15 12.42 19.36
C ILE A 118 9.10 11.79 18.33
#